data_AF-A0A1X0QS79-F1
#
_entry.id   AF-A0A1X0QS79-F1
#
_cell.length_a   1.000
_cell.length_b   1.000
_cell.length_c   1.000
_cell.angle_alpha   90.00
_cell.angle_beta   90.00
_cell.angle_gamma   90.00
#
_symmetry.space_group_name_H-M   'P 1'
#
loop_
_entity.id
_entity.type
_entity.pdbx_description
1 polymer ?
#
loop_
_entity_poly.entity_id
_entity_poly.type
_entity_poly.pdbx_seq_one_letter_code
_entity_poly.pdbx_strand_id
1 'polypeptide(L)'
;QYLTPLRDALDIVEHYKAEGKWKKIDFTHVPAVCFRNNLCQFFKYAPDAVKDYMDDVTFGKQKPKNEENASRQKKPDIPAFPRRTKISGVTMLPSSLTNSVLDTKIPKKLAETIQNAPKLKIQFMEIKENLANAQWKALIESLRSTSQLKGNGSRKQVKFEECVPVCYLPTARRAVEETTSTYATIGLSLLVANLTKPPFDGVIITYSKAPAIFKVDTSLPFDQQVAQVKARSKSKFNNHFRGTFSDVLLAFATENKVEPEDMIKRLFVFTTTERSFGEVEAERERRFRNETKKVDQFETAFDLIRRRYHEAGYEVPEMVWWNVCEDGMMYSLDAPVKKDDVGVKMLAGHSANILKTFLDGDDIDEDTAKQETPLDFARKAVYHESFKDLVVVD
;
A
#
# COMPACT_ATOMS: atom_id res chain seq x y z
N GLN A 1 -18.51 -33.55 31.32
CA GLN A 1 -19.10 -32.51 32.19
C GLN A 1 -18.25 -31.25 32.31
N TYR A 2 -16.92 -31.30 32.17
CA TYR A 2 -16.05 -30.12 32.37
C TYR A 2 -15.85 -29.21 31.15
N LEU A 3 -16.12 -29.67 29.92
CA LEU A 3 -15.82 -28.89 28.71
C LEU A 3 -16.64 -27.60 28.60
N THR A 4 -17.92 -27.61 28.96
CA THR A 4 -18.77 -26.42 28.89
C THR A 4 -18.35 -25.34 29.90
N PRO A 5 -18.20 -25.63 31.21
CA PRO A 5 -17.69 -24.65 32.17
C PRO A 5 -16.30 -24.12 31.82
N LEU A 6 -15.42 -24.97 31.28
CA LEU A 6 -14.06 -24.59 30.92
C LEU A 6 -14.02 -23.71 29.66
N ARG A 7 -14.89 -23.96 28.66
CA ARG A 7 -15.04 -23.09 27.48
C ARG A 7 -15.66 -21.74 27.83
N ASP A 8 -16.63 -21.72 28.75
CA ASP A 8 -17.19 -20.50 29.33
C ASP A 8 -16.12 -19.70 30.09
N ALA A 9 -15.26 -20.37 30.87
CA ALA A 9 -14.18 -19.72 31.59
C ALA A 9 -13.06 -19.19 30.68
N LEU A 10 -12.80 -19.88 29.56
CA LEU A 10 -11.82 -19.48 28.53
C LEU A 10 -12.37 -18.45 27.53
N ASP A 11 -13.66 -18.09 27.63
CA ASP A 11 -14.33 -17.08 26.80
C ASP A 11 -14.22 -17.37 25.28
N ILE A 12 -14.38 -18.65 24.91
CA ILE A 12 -14.22 -19.10 23.52
C ILE A 12 -15.44 -18.72 22.69
N VAL A 13 -15.21 -17.95 21.63
CA VAL A 13 -16.25 -17.41 20.74
C VAL A 13 -17.16 -18.50 20.16
N GLU A 14 -16.58 -19.62 19.73
CA GLU A 14 -17.29 -20.74 19.12
C GLU A 14 -18.36 -21.33 20.06
N HIS A 15 -18.12 -21.25 21.38
CA HIS A 15 -19.08 -21.71 22.37
C HIS A 15 -20.36 -20.87 22.37
N TYR A 16 -20.23 -19.54 22.40
CA TYR A 16 -21.38 -18.65 22.36
C TYR A 16 -22.11 -18.67 21.01
N LYS A 17 -21.38 -18.90 19.91
CA LYS A 17 -21.99 -19.06 18.58
C LYS A 17 -22.88 -20.29 18.49
N ALA A 18 -22.39 -21.44 18.96
CA ALA A 18 -23.13 -22.70 18.89
C ALA A 18 -24.46 -22.65 19.67
N GLU A 19 -24.50 -21.88 20.75
CA GLU A 19 -25.67 -21.75 21.63
C GLU A 19 -26.55 -20.53 21.30
N GLY A 20 -26.23 -19.78 20.25
CA GLY A 20 -26.96 -18.56 19.89
C GLY A 20 -26.83 -17.41 20.90
N LYS A 21 -25.86 -17.48 21.82
CA LYS A 21 -25.62 -16.52 22.91
C LYS A 21 -24.77 -15.32 22.46
N TRP A 22 -25.06 -14.74 21.30
CA TRP A 22 -24.27 -13.68 20.65
C TRP A 22 -24.04 -12.44 21.53
N LYS A 23 -25.02 -12.09 22.37
CA LYS A 23 -24.94 -10.94 23.29
C LYS A 23 -23.93 -11.13 24.44
N LYS A 24 -23.45 -12.35 24.67
CA LYS A 24 -22.46 -12.66 25.72
C LYS A 24 -21.02 -12.56 25.24
N ILE A 25 -20.79 -12.37 23.94
CA ILE A 25 -19.44 -12.30 23.37
C ILE A 25 -18.77 -11.00 23.82
N ASP A 26 -17.65 -11.11 24.54
CA ASP A 26 -16.76 -9.99 24.78
C ASP A 26 -15.83 -9.79 23.59
N PHE A 27 -16.15 -8.83 22.72
CA PHE A 27 -15.35 -8.53 21.54
C PHE A 27 -13.91 -8.08 21.86
N THR A 28 -13.63 -7.62 23.08
CA THR A 28 -12.28 -7.25 23.51
C THR A 28 -11.36 -8.45 23.74
N HIS A 29 -11.91 -9.67 23.83
CA HIS A 29 -11.14 -10.91 23.93
C HIS A 29 -11.03 -11.65 22.60
N VAL A 30 -11.83 -11.28 21.59
CA VAL A 30 -11.83 -11.95 20.29
C VAL A 30 -10.52 -11.68 19.55
N PRO A 31 -9.75 -12.72 19.14
CA PRO A 31 -8.55 -12.52 18.33
C PRO A 31 -8.87 -11.81 17.00
N ALA A 32 -8.00 -10.89 16.57
CA ALA A 32 -8.25 -10.05 15.38
C ALA A 32 -8.56 -10.86 14.10
N VAL A 33 -7.88 -11.99 13.90
CA VAL A 33 -8.13 -12.90 12.76
C VAL A 33 -9.52 -13.55 12.87
N CYS A 34 -9.92 -14.02 14.06
CA CYS A 34 -11.25 -14.57 14.31
C CYS A 34 -12.33 -13.50 14.10
N PHE A 35 -12.10 -12.30 14.65
CA PHE A 35 -12.99 -11.16 14.48
C PHE A 35 -13.27 -10.89 13.00
N ARG A 36 -12.21 -10.75 12.19
CA ARG A 36 -12.29 -10.51 10.75
C ARG A 36 -13.04 -11.61 10.01
N ASN A 37 -12.64 -12.86 10.18
CA ASN A 37 -13.21 -13.99 9.44
C ASN A 37 -14.70 -14.19 9.74
N ASN A 38 -15.16 -13.69 10.88
CA ASN A 38 -16.53 -13.88 11.35
C ASN A 38 -17.33 -12.57 11.46
N LEU A 39 -16.79 -11.44 10.98
CA LEU A 39 -17.42 -10.12 11.09
C LEU A 39 -18.87 -10.13 10.57
N CYS A 40 -19.11 -10.81 9.45
CA CYS A 40 -20.46 -10.95 8.89
C CYS A 40 -21.44 -11.63 9.85
N GLN A 41 -20.99 -12.67 10.57
CA GLN A 41 -21.84 -13.36 11.54
C GLN A 41 -22.06 -12.51 12.79
N PHE A 42 -21.00 -11.89 13.32
CA PHE A 42 -21.12 -11.02 14.48
C PHE A 42 -22.07 -9.86 14.21
N PHE A 43 -21.93 -9.22 13.05
CA PHE A 43 -22.80 -8.13 12.66
C PHE A 43 -24.25 -8.59 12.41
N LYS A 44 -24.46 -9.80 11.87
CA LYS A 44 -25.81 -10.36 11.68
C LYS A 44 -26.58 -10.52 12.98
N TYR A 45 -25.92 -10.93 14.06
CA TYR A 45 -26.58 -11.32 15.31
C TYR A 45 -26.38 -10.34 16.48
N ALA A 46 -25.38 -9.45 16.40
CA ALA A 46 -25.04 -8.49 17.44
C ALA A 46 -24.49 -7.17 16.84
N PRO A 47 -25.24 -6.47 15.97
CA PRO A 47 -24.76 -5.28 15.25
C PRO A 47 -24.32 -4.15 16.20
N ASP A 48 -25.10 -3.87 17.25
CA ASP A 48 -24.81 -2.79 18.20
C ASP A 48 -23.53 -3.08 19.00
N ALA A 49 -23.36 -4.31 19.47
CA ALA A 49 -22.16 -4.70 20.22
C ALA A 49 -20.89 -4.69 19.35
N VAL A 50 -21.00 -5.01 18.06
CA VAL A 50 -19.90 -4.86 17.09
C VAL A 50 -19.56 -3.39 16.88
N LYS A 51 -20.58 -2.53 16.74
CA LYS A 51 -20.40 -1.08 16.58
C LYS A 51 -19.72 -0.47 17.80
N ASP A 52 -20.23 -0.76 19.00
CA ASP A 52 -19.65 -0.27 20.26
C ASP A 52 -18.18 -0.65 20.40
N TYR A 53 -17.85 -1.91 20.09
CA TYR A 53 -16.46 -2.37 20.11
C TYR A 53 -15.60 -1.63 19.09
N MET A 54 -16.11 -1.38 17.88
CA MET A 54 -15.38 -0.64 16.86
C MET A 54 -15.12 0.80 17.27
N ASP A 55 -16.12 1.49 17.82
CA ASP A 55 -15.96 2.85 18.33
C ASP A 55 -14.91 2.90 19.46
N ASP A 56 -14.91 1.91 20.35
CA ASP A 56 -13.92 1.83 21.44
C ASP A 56 -12.49 1.60 20.92
N VAL A 57 -12.33 0.89 19.79
CA VAL A 57 -11.01 0.61 19.20
C VAL A 57 -10.51 1.76 18.30
N THR A 58 -11.38 2.40 17.53
CA THR A 58 -11.00 3.49 16.62
C THR A 58 -10.63 4.76 17.37
N PHE A 59 -11.45 5.16 18.34
CA PHE A 59 -11.23 6.39 19.11
C PHE A 59 -10.30 6.16 20.32
N GLY A 60 -9.94 4.91 20.60
CA GLY A 60 -9.44 4.53 21.92
C GLY A 60 -10.46 4.94 23.00
N LYS A 61 -10.10 4.80 24.28
CA LYS A 61 -10.97 5.26 25.39
C LYS A 61 -11.13 6.80 25.46
N GLN A 62 -10.98 7.55 24.37
CA GLN A 62 -11.18 9.00 24.29
C GLN A 62 -12.64 9.40 24.00
N LYS A 63 -13.64 8.59 24.40
CA LYS A 63 -15.00 9.13 24.56
C LYS A 63 -14.94 10.25 25.62
N PRO A 64 -15.62 11.40 25.42
CA PRO A 64 -15.69 12.45 26.43
C PRO A 64 -16.16 11.83 27.75
N LYS A 65 -15.53 12.23 28.85
CA LYS A 65 -15.80 11.75 30.22
C LYS A 65 -17.19 12.19 30.72
N ASN A 66 -18.26 11.90 29.99
CA ASN A 66 -19.62 12.01 30.50
C ASN A 66 -20.29 10.64 30.39
N GLU A 67 -20.37 10.02 31.58
CA GLU A 67 -21.42 9.11 32.03
C GLU A 67 -21.45 7.65 31.52
N GLU A 68 -21.34 6.75 32.52
CA GLU A 68 -22.03 5.45 32.62
C GLU A 68 -21.71 4.28 31.66
N ASN A 69 -20.43 3.93 31.47
CA ASN A 69 -20.09 2.57 31.01
C ASN A 69 -19.16 1.79 31.96
N ALA A 70 -19.34 2.01 33.27
CA ALA A 70 -18.70 1.23 34.34
C ALA A 70 -19.44 -0.06 34.73
N SER A 71 -20.42 -0.50 33.93
CA SER A 71 -21.31 -1.64 34.24
C SER A 71 -21.10 -2.88 33.37
N ARG A 72 -19.90 -3.10 32.81
CA ARG A 72 -19.54 -4.44 32.27
C ARG A 72 -18.96 -5.30 33.40
N GLN A 73 -19.81 -6.20 33.91
CA GLN A 73 -19.59 -7.11 35.03
C GLN A 73 -18.13 -7.60 35.15
N LYS A 74 -17.43 -7.14 36.20
CA LYS A 74 -16.27 -7.84 36.74
C LYS A 74 -16.76 -9.17 37.29
N LYS A 75 -16.45 -10.31 36.64
CA LYS A 75 -16.46 -11.60 37.35
C LYS A 75 -15.24 -11.60 38.29
N PRO A 76 -15.41 -11.76 39.63
CA PRO A 76 -14.33 -11.44 40.56
C PRO A 76 -13.10 -12.36 40.57
N ASP A 77 -13.16 -13.60 40.05
CA ASP A 77 -12.15 -14.61 40.42
C ASP A 77 -11.49 -15.38 39.25
N ILE A 78 -11.35 -14.76 38.07
CA ILE A 78 -10.59 -15.36 36.95
C ILE A 78 -9.48 -14.37 36.56
N PRO A 79 -8.20 -14.80 36.45
CA PRO A 79 -7.14 -13.92 35.97
C PRO A 79 -7.57 -13.31 34.64
N ALA A 80 -7.65 -11.97 34.61
CA ALA A 80 -8.17 -11.24 33.46
C ALA A 80 -7.30 -11.54 32.25
N PHE A 81 -7.85 -12.24 31.25
CA PHE A 81 -7.21 -12.40 29.95
C PHE A 81 -6.88 -11.00 29.38
N PRO A 82 -5.74 -10.85 28.68
CA PRO A 82 -5.31 -9.55 28.19
C PRO A 82 -6.37 -8.96 27.25
N ARG A 83 -7.03 -7.89 27.70
CA ARG A 83 -8.02 -7.16 26.91
C ARG A 83 -7.32 -6.54 25.69
N ARG A 84 -7.82 -6.84 24.50
CA ARG A 84 -7.33 -6.27 23.24
C ARG A 84 -8.13 -5.01 22.94
N THR A 85 -7.57 -3.86 23.29
CA THR A 85 -8.09 -2.53 22.94
C THR A 85 -7.47 -1.97 21.67
N LYS A 86 -6.62 -2.74 20.99
CA LYS A 86 -5.97 -2.40 19.72
C LYS A 86 -6.15 -3.55 18.74
N ILE A 87 -6.57 -3.25 17.52
CA ILE A 87 -6.49 -4.18 16.40
C ILE A 87 -5.02 -4.27 15.98
N SER A 88 -4.43 -5.47 16.01
CA SER A 88 -3.08 -5.66 15.49
C SER A 88 -3.09 -5.47 13.97
N GLY A 89 -2.43 -4.43 13.47
CA GLY A 89 -2.29 -4.18 12.02
C GLY A 89 -1.36 -5.15 11.28
N VAL A 90 -0.72 -6.09 11.99
CA VAL A 90 0.44 -6.86 11.50
C VAL A 90 0.07 -8.03 10.57
N THR A 91 -1.09 -8.05 9.93
CA THR A 91 -1.48 -9.21 9.07
C THR A 91 -2.36 -8.86 7.87
N MET A 92 -2.38 -7.59 7.42
CA MET A 92 -3.10 -7.20 6.21
C MET A 92 -2.13 -6.61 5.19
N LEU A 93 -2.23 -7.08 3.95
CA LEU A 93 -1.54 -6.47 2.82
C LEU A 93 -2.20 -5.11 2.52
N PRO A 94 -1.44 -4.10 2.08
CA PRO A 94 -2.01 -2.81 1.65
C PRO A 94 -3.13 -2.98 0.61
N SER A 95 -2.96 -3.92 -0.33
CA SER A 95 -3.99 -4.30 -1.32
C SER A 95 -5.30 -4.74 -0.68
N SER A 96 -5.24 -5.52 0.40
CA SER A 96 -6.41 -6.02 1.12
C SER A 96 -7.13 -4.90 1.88
N LEU A 97 -6.39 -3.93 2.42
CA LEU A 97 -6.98 -2.74 3.07
C LEU A 97 -7.66 -1.85 2.03
N THR A 98 -7.00 -1.56 0.91
CA THR A 98 -7.58 -0.79 -0.19
C THR A 98 -8.83 -1.47 -0.76
N ASN A 99 -8.80 -2.78 -0.95
CA ASN A 99 -9.98 -3.56 -1.35
C ASN A 99 -11.11 -3.44 -0.32
N SER A 100 -10.79 -3.48 0.98
CA SER A 100 -11.79 -3.31 2.04
C SER A 100 -12.49 -1.95 1.96
N VAL A 101 -11.78 -0.88 1.62
CA VAL A 101 -12.38 0.45 1.44
C VAL A 101 -13.21 0.52 0.15
N LEU A 102 -12.69 0.00 -0.97
CA LEU A 102 -13.31 0.18 -2.30
C LEU A 102 -14.45 -0.80 -2.59
N ASP A 103 -14.43 -1.98 -1.98
CA ASP A 103 -15.47 -2.98 -2.20
C ASP A 103 -16.78 -2.56 -1.53
N THR A 104 -17.74 -2.14 -2.35
CA THR A 104 -19.08 -1.73 -1.89
C THR A 104 -20.06 -2.90 -1.84
N LYS A 105 -19.62 -4.14 -2.13
CA LYS A 105 -20.49 -5.32 -2.14
C LYS A 105 -20.85 -5.73 -0.72
N ILE A 106 -22.13 -6.03 -0.53
CA ILE A 106 -22.61 -6.64 0.71
C ILE A 106 -22.39 -8.15 0.65
N PRO A 107 -21.77 -8.76 1.68
CA PRO A 107 -21.61 -10.20 1.74
C PRO A 107 -22.96 -10.93 1.62
N LYS A 108 -23.04 -11.98 0.79
CA LYS A 108 -24.29 -12.74 0.56
C LYS A 108 -24.98 -13.18 1.85
N LYS A 109 -24.20 -13.52 2.89
CA LYS A 109 -24.68 -13.93 4.22
C LYS A 109 -25.47 -12.85 4.97
N LEU A 110 -25.28 -11.58 4.61
CA LEU A 110 -25.95 -10.40 5.19
C LEU A 110 -27.04 -9.82 4.28
N ALA A 111 -27.17 -10.31 3.03
CA ALA A 111 -28.08 -9.72 2.04
C ALA A 111 -29.53 -9.70 2.53
N GLU A 112 -30.04 -10.83 3.03
CA GLU A 112 -31.40 -10.95 3.57
C GLU A 112 -31.61 -10.08 4.82
N THR A 113 -30.62 -10.06 5.73
CA THR A 113 -30.68 -9.25 6.95
C THR A 113 -30.72 -7.75 6.64
N ILE A 114 -29.93 -7.30 5.66
CA ILE A 114 -29.91 -5.91 5.21
C ILE A 114 -31.17 -5.57 4.40
N GLN A 115 -31.72 -6.51 3.63
CA GLN A 115 -32.99 -6.30 2.94
C GLN A 115 -34.12 -6.02 3.93
N ASN A 116 -34.16 -6.75 5.06
CA ASN A 116 -35.17 -6.56 6.11
C ASN A 116 -34.91 -5.33 7.00
N ALA A 117 -33.66 -4.86 7.08
CA ALA A 117 -33.28 -3.68 7.86
C ALA A 117 -32.22 -2.83 7.13
N PRO A 118 -32.62 -1.95 6.19
CA PRO A 118 -31.69 -1.20 5.35
C PRO A 118 -30.67 -0.33 6.09
N LYS A 119 -31.01 0.14 7.30
CA LYS A 119 -30.09 0.92 8.17
C LYS A 119 -28.82 0.14 8.53
N LEU A 120 -28.90 -1.19 8.61
CA LEU A 120 -27.75 -2.06 8.88
C LEU A 120 -26.69 -2.00 7.76
N LYS A 121 -27.09 -1.63 6.54
CA LYS A 121 -26.13 -1.44 5.44
C LYS A 121 -25.14 -0.32 5.77
N ILE A 122 -25.66 0.83 6.20
CA ILE A 122 -24.86 2.02 6.52
C ILE A 122 -23.91 1.68 7.67
N GLN A 123 -24.43 1.10 8.74
CA GLN A 123 -23.64 0.68 9.90
C GLN A 123 -22.54 -0.34 9.53
N PHE A 124 -22.84 -1.31 8.68
CA PHE A 124 -21.85 -2.30 8.25
C PHE A 124 -20.71 -1.65 7.45
N MET A 125 -21.04 -0.71 6.56
CA MET A 125 -20.03 0.02 5.79
C MET A 125 -19.17 0.91 6.68
N GLU A 126 -19.79 1.65 7.61
CA GLU A 126 -19.06 2.46 8.61
C GLU A 126 -18.06 1.60 9.39
N ILE A 127 -18.49 0.42 9.86
CA ILE A 127 -17.61 -0.52 10.58
C ILE A 127 -16.46 -1.01 9.69
N LYS A 128 -16.72 -1.30 8.42
CA LYS A 128 -15.72 -1.77 7.47
C LYS A 128 -14.65 -0.69 7.20
N GLU A 129 -15.07 0.56 7.01
CA GLU A 129 -14.20 1.72 6.82
C GLU A 129 -13.37 1.98 8.08
N ASN A 130 -14.01 2.02 9.24
CA ASN A 130 -13.36 2.20 10.55
C ASN A 130 -12.31 1.12 10.83
N LEU A 131 -12.62 -0.14 10.51
CA LEU A 131 -11.69 -1.26 10.65
C LEU A 131 -10.47 -1.08 9.73
N ALA A 132 -10.69 -0.72 8.46
CA ALA A 132 -9.59 -0.48 7.51
C ALA A 132 -8.69 0.68 7.97
N ASN A 133 -9.30 1.78 8.44
CA ASN A 133 -8.60 2.94 8.97
C ASN A 133 -7.74 2.60 10.20
N ALA A 134 -8.29 1.87 11.16
CA ALA A 134 -7.57 1.43 12.35
C ALA A 134 -6.40 0.50 12.00
N GLN A 135 -6.61 -0.44 11.06
CA GLN A 135 -5.56 -1.35 10.60
C GLN A 135 -4.45 -0.63 9.83
N TRP A 136 -4.79 0.33 8.98
CA TRP A 136 -3.83 1.17 8.28
C TRP A 136 -2.96 1.96 9.26
N LYS A 137 -3.58 2.63 10.23
CA LYS A 137 -2.86 3.38 11.26
C LYS A 137 -1.86 2.50 12.01
N ALA A 138 -2.30 1.31 12.44
CA ALA A 138 -1.43 0.35 13.12
C ALA A 138 -0.28 -0.16 12.22
N LEU A 139 -0.51 -0.34 10.90
CA LEU A 139 0.51 -0.70 9.94
C LEU A 139 1.58 0.40 9.79
N ILE A 140 1.15 1.65 9.59
CA ILE A 140 2.06 2.80 9.48
C ILE A 140 2.88 2.98 10.77
N GLU A 141 2.24 2.93 11.94
CA GLU A 141 2.92 3.04 13.23
C GLU A 141 3.95 1.91 13.42
N SER A 142 3.59 0.68 13.05
CA SER A 142 4.51 -0.47 13.11
C SER A 142 5.74 -0.26 12.22
N LEU A 143 5.57 0.24 10.99
CA LEU A 143 6.66 0.44 10.04
C LEU A 143 7.56 1.61 10.45
N ARG A 144 6.98 2.72 10.92
CA ARG A 144 7.74 3.86 11.48
C ARG A 144 8.57 3.43 12.68
N SER A 145 8.01 2.59 13.55
CA SER A 145 8.73 2.09 14.73
C SER A 145 9.94 1.23 14.33
N THR A 146 9.82 0.40 13.29
CA THR A 146 10.96 -0.37 12.77
C THR A 146 12.07 0.54 12.23
N SER A 147 11.71 1.56 11.45
CA SER A 147 12.67 2.52 10.87
C SER A 147 13.45 3.32 11.93
N GLN A 148 12.83 3.68 13.06
CA GLN A 148 13.47 4.45 14.13
C GLN A 148 14.45 3.65 15.00
N LEU A 149 14.39 2.32 14.99
CA LEU A 149 15.17 1.47 15.89
C LEU A 149 16.65 1.29 15.48
N LYS A 150 17.07 1.76 14.30
CA LYS A 150 18.43 1.57 13.79
C LYS A 150 19.10 2.89 13.37
N GLY A 151 19.18 3.84 14.31
CA GLY A 151 19.98 5.05 14.16
C GLY A 151 21.42 4.86 14.62
N ASN A 152 22.22 4.03 13.93
CA ASN A 152 23.68 4.10 14.05
C ASN A 152 24.22 4.88 12.84
N GLY A 153 24.48 6.18 13.07
CA GLY A 153 25.01 7.07 12.03
C GLY A 153 26.40 6.63 11.57
N SER A 154 26.67 6.78 10.26
CA SER A 154 28.00 7.05 9.66
C SER A 154 28.05 6.98 8.10
N ARG A 155 26.97 6.75 7.35
CA ARG A 155 27.01 6.73 5.86
C ARG A 155 25.89 7.54 5.21
N LYS A 156 26.16 8.11 4.02
CA LYS A 156 25.14 8.68 3.11
C LYS A 156 24.25 7.54 2.60
N GLN A 157 23.22 7.23 3.36
CA GLN A 157 22.25 6.20 3.03
C GLN A 157 21.02 6.88 2.44
N VAL A 158 20.50 6.37 1.33
CA VAL A 158 19.22 6.85 0.78
C VAL A 158 18.13 6.53 1.80
N LYS A 159 17.68 7.57 2.51
CA LYS A 159 16.60 7.43 3.49
C LYS A 159 15.31 7.22 2.71
N PHE A 160 14.47 6.29 3.17
CA PHE A 160 13.12 6.13 2.64
C PHE A 160 12.31 7.45 2.63
N GLU A 161 12.74 8.39 3.49
CA GLU A 161 12.27 9.76 3.65
C GLU A 161 12.35 10.62 2.36
N GLU A 162 13.09 10.18 1.33
CA GLU A 162 13.28 10.87 0.05
C GLU A 162 12.70 10.09 -1.15
N CYS A 163 11.76 9.19 -0.89
CA CYS A 163 11.14 8.33 -1.90
C CYS A 163 9.77 8.84 -2.35
N VAL A 164 9.49 8.77 -3.66
CA VAL A 164 8.17 9.08 -4.22
C VAL A 164 7.61 7.86 -4.96
N PRO A 165 6.35 7.46 -4.69
CA PRO A 165 5.70 6.39 -5.43
C PRO A 165 5.20 6.88 -6.80
N VAL A 166 5.42 6.05 -7.81
CA VAL A 166 4.80 6.14 -9.13
C VAL A 166 3.71 5.07 -9.20
N CYS A 167 2.46 5.50 -9.03
CA CYS A 167 1.27 4.66 -8.93
C CYS A 167 0.66 4.42 -10.31
N TYR A 168 0.63 3.17 -10.76
CA TYR A 168 -0.24 2.82 -11.87
C TYR A 168 -1.71 3.00 -11.45
N LEU A 169 -2.43 3.84 -12.20
CA LEU A 169 -3.84 4.12 -11.96
C LEU A 169 -4.59 4.17 -13.29
N PRO A 170 -5.37 3.14 -13.65
CA PRO A 170 -6.10 3.13 -14.91
C PRO A 170 -7.16 4.24 -14.92
N THR A 171 -7.25 4.97 -16.03
CA THR A 171 -8.35 5.93 -16.26
C THR A 171 -9.68 5.19 -16.35
N ALA A 172 -10.73 5.74 -15.75
CA ALA A 172 -12.07 5.14 -15.78
C ALA A 172 -12.60 5.12 -17.23
N ARG A 173 -12.36 4.02 -17.96
CA ARG A 173 -13.14 3.66 -19.15
C ARG A 173 -14.35 2.86 -18.71
N ARG A 174 -15.47 3.05 -19.41
CA ARG A 174 -16.71 2.30 -19.21
C ARG A 174 -16.36 0.81 -19.39
N ALA A 175 -16.36 0.03 -18.29
CA ALA A 175 -16.17 -1.43 -18.21
C ALA A 175 -14.74 -2.03 -18.05
N VAL A 176 -13.78 -1.38 -17.38
CA VAL A 176 -12.67 -2.15 -16.76
C VAL A 176 -13.02 -2.38 -15.30
N GLU A 177 -13.26 -3.65 -14.92
CA GLU A 177 -13.38 -4.02 -13.51
C GLU A 177 -12.05 -3.78 -12.82
N GLU A 178 -12.08 -3.04 -11.70
CA GLU A 178 -10.89 -2.80 -10.90
C GLU A 178 -10.38 -4.11 -10.33
N THR A 179 -9.12 -4.42 -10.61
CA THR A 179 -8.48 -5.67 -10.21
C THR A 179 -7.80 -5.54 -8.86
N THR A 180 -7.55 -6.66 -8.19
CA THR A 180 -6.74 -6.71 -6.96
C THR A 180 -5.38 -6.03 -7.14
N SER A 181 -4.77 -6.17 -8.31
CA SER A 181 -3.50 -5.51 -8.66
C SER A 181 -3.60 -3.98 -8.64
N THR A 182 -4.73 -3.40 -9.07
CA THR A 182 -4.96 -1.94 -8.97
C THR A 182 -5.09 -1.50 -7.51
N TYR A 183 -5.69 -2.33 -6.66
CA TYR A 183 -5.73 -2.04 -5.23
C TYR A 183 -4.35 -2.14 -4.58
N ALA A 184 -3.50 -3.05 -5.06
CA ALA A 184 -2.12 -3.15 -4.63
C ALA A 184 -1.30 -1.91 -4.99
N THR A 185 -1.42 -1.37 -6.21
CA THR A 185 -0.70 -0.16 -6.62
C THR A 185 -1.09 1.05 -5.76
N ILE A 186 -2.39 1.25 -5.52
CA ILE A 186 -2.90 2.33 -4.66
C ILE A 186 -2.41 2.16 -3.22
N GLY A 187 -2.60 0.96 -2.64
CA GLY A 187 -2.25 0.68 -1.25
C GLY A 187 -0.75 0.83 -0.97
N LEU A 188 0.10 0.32 -1.85
CA LEU A 188 1.56 0.46 -1.72
C LEU A 188 2.02 1.91 -1.97
N SER A 189 1.41 2.63 -2.91
CA SER A 189 1.73 4.05 -3.14
C SER A 189 1.39 4.91 -1.93
N LEU A 190 0.20 4.72 -1.34
CA LEU A 190 -0.17 5.39 -0.09
C LEU A 190 0.79 5.02 1.05
N LEU A 191 1.29 3.80 1.07
CA LEU A 191 2.21 3.33 2.09
C LEU A 191 3.53 4.10 2.02
N VAL A 192 4.11 4.21 0.82
CA VAL A 192 5.31 5.05 0.60
C VAL A 192 5.01 6.50 1.00
N ALA A 193 3.94 7.09 0.46
CA ALA A 193 3.59 8.49 0.69
C ALA A 193 3.36 8.85 2.18
N ASN A 194 2.88 7.92 3.01
CA ASN A 194 2.70 8.11 4.45
C ASN A 194 3.98 7.91 5.28
N LEU A 195 5.00 7.23 4.72
CA LEU A 195 6.27 6.96 5.38
C LEU A 195 7.37 7.95 4.97
N THR A 196 7.24 8.57 3.80
CA THR A 196 8.10 9.67 3.33
C THR A 196 7.92 10.92 4.21
N LYS A 197 8.99 11.72 4.37
CA LYS A 197 8.98 12.99 5.13
C LYS A 197 8.85 14.20 4.21
N PRO A 198 8.52 15.39 4.74
CA PRO A 198 8.60 16.62 3.97
C PRO A 198 9.97 16.81 3.31
N PRO A 199 10.04 17.32 2.07
CA PRO A 199 8.93 17.91 1.30
C PRO A 199 8.06 16.90 0.52
N PHE A 200 8.44 15.63 0.49
CA PHE A 200 7.82 14.60 -0.36
C PHE A 200 6.70 13.81 0.30
N ASP A 201 6.40 14.08 1.57
CA ASP A 201 5.27 13.49 2.28
C ASP A 201 3.97 13.67 1.50
N GLY A 202 3.20 12.59 1.35
CA GLY A 202 1.95 12.61 0.61
C GLY A 202 2.09 12.77 -0.91
N VAL A 203 3.28 12.98 -1.47
CA VAL A 203 3.44 13.13 -2.93
C VAL A 203 3.23 11.79 -3.60
N ILE A 204 2.38 11.75 -4.64
CA ILE A 204 2.15 10.59 -5.49
C ILE A 204 2.19 11.04 -6.94
N ILE A 205 2.91 10.29 -7.76
CA ILE A 205 2.89 10.43 -9.21
C ILE A 205 1.99 9.32 -9.76
N THR A 206 0.89 9.67 -10.41
CA THR A 206 0.09 8.67 -11.15
C THR A 206 0.58 8.55 -12.57
N TYR A 207 0.49 7.35 -13.14
CA TYR A 207 0.64 7.15 -14.56
C TYR A 207 -0.41 6.21 -15.15
N SER A 208 -0.72 6.48 -16.42
CA SER A 208 -1.47 5.69 -17.38
C SER A 208 -1.69 6.63 -18.58
N LYS A 209 -2.94 6.93 -18.94
CA LYS A 209 -3.28 7.84 -20.04
C LYS A 209 -3.30 9.32 -19.66
N ALA A 210 -3.24 9.64 -18.36
CA ALA A 210 -3.21 11.02 -17.88
C ALA A 210 -2.29 11.13 -16.65
N PRO A 211 -0.96 11.01 -16.83
CA PRO A 211 -0.03 11.07 -15.71
C PRO A 211 -0.04 12.45 -15.05
N ALA A 212 0.09 12.46 -13.72
CA ALA A 212 0.00 13.68 -12.91
C ALA A 212 0.69 13.50 -11.56
N ILE A 213 1.27 14.58 -11.05
CA ILE A 213 1.76 14.69 -9.67
C ILE A 213 0.70 15.37 -8.82
N PHE A 214 0.44 14.84 -7.63
CA PHE A 214 -0.41 15.47 -6.65
C PHE A 214 0.02 15.06 -5.24
N LYS A 215 -0.40 15.84 -4.26
CA LYS A 215 -0.19 15.54 -2.84
C LYS A 215 -1.49 15.04 -2.22
N VAL A 216 -1.44 13.91 -1.55
CA VAL A 216 -2.51 13.43 -0.67
C VAL A 216 -2.30 14.00 0.72
N ASP A 217 -3.40 14.32 1.39
CA ASP A 217 -3.36 14.67 2.81
C ASP A 217 -3.25 13.39 3.65
N THR A 218 -2.03 13.11 4.14
CA THR A 218 -1.72 11.92 4.95
C THR A 218 -2.23 12.01 6.38
N SER A 219 -2.75 13.17 6.82
CA SER A 219 -3.39 13.32 8.12
C SER A 219 -4.83 12.78 8.15
N LEU A 220 -5.45 12.62 6.97
CA LEU A 220 -6.81 12.10 6.86
C LEU A 220 -6.87 10.58 7.06
N PRO A 221 -8.04 10.05 7.44
CA PRO A 221 -8.29 8.61 7.46
C PRO A 221 -7.97 7.92 6.12
N PHE A 222 -7.58 6.65 6.16
CA PHE A 222 -7.10 5.90 5.01
C PHE A 222 -8.15 5.81 3.88
N ASP A 223 -9.44 5.65 4.21
CA ASP A 223 -10.52 5.67 3.23
C ASP A 223 -10.55 6.98 2.42
N GLN A 224 -10.35 8.12 3.07
CA GLN A 224 -10.31 9.43 2.43
C GLN A 224 -9.04 9.62 1.59
N GLN A 225 -7.90 9.07 2.04
CA GLN A 225 -6.68 9.06 1.24
C GLN A 225 -6.86 8.23 -0.04
N VAL A 226 -7.46 7.04 0.07
CA VAL A 226 -7.82 6.20 -1.08
C VAL A 226 -8.75 6.96 -2.02
N ALA A 227 -9.76 7.66 -1.50
CA ALA A 227 -10.68 8.46 -2.30
C ALA A 227 -9.97 9.58 -3.09
N GLN A 228 -8.98 10.25 -2.49
CA GLN A 228 -8.17 11.27 -3.18
C GLN A 228 -7.38 10.69 -4.35
N VAL A 229 -6.76 9.51 -4.19
CA VAL A 229 -6.05 8.84 -5.29
C VAL A 229 -7.04 8.43 -6.38
N LYS A 230 -8.17 7.81 -6.00
CA LYS A 230 -9.22 7.38 -6.94
C LYS A 230 -9.84 8.54 -7.71
N ALA A 231 -9.97 9.72 -7.12
CA ALA A 231 -10.48 10.89 -7.83
C ALA A 231 -9.64 11.23 -9.07
N ARG A 232 -8.35 10.86 -9.09
CA ARG A 232 -7.46 11.09 -10.23
C ARG A 232 -7.76 10.19 -11.43
N SER A 233 -8.38 9.02 -11.24
CA SER A 233 -8.78 8.15 -12.36
C SER A 233 -9.92 8.74 -13.20
N LYS A 234 -10.64 9.73 -12.66
CA LYS A 234 -11.74 10.45 -13.33
C LYS A 234 -11.28 11.70 -14.09
N SER A 235 -9.98 12.00 -14.08
CA SER A 235 -9.46 13.18 -14.77
C SER A 235 -9.80 13.11 -16.26
N LYS A 236 -10.21 14.26 -16.82
CA LYS A 236 -10.57 14.33 -18.25
C LYS A 236 -9.35 13.89 -19.06
N PHE A 237 -9.62 13.02 -20.04
CA PHE A 237 -8.62 12.60 -21.00
C PHE A 237 -8.00 13.83 -21.64
N ASN A 238 -6.72 14.06 -21.41
CA ASN A 238 -5.99 15.06 -22.18
C ASN A 238 -5.44 14.33 -23.40
N ASN A 239 -5.80 14.78 -24.61
CA ASN A 239 -5.38 14.13 -25.87
C ASN A 239 -3.85 14.21 -26.11
N HIS A 240 -3.12 14.89 -25.23
CA HIS A 240 -1.67 14.93 -25.20
C HIS A 240 -1.16 13.79 -24.33
N PHE A 241 -0.72 12.71 -24.97
CA PHE A 241 0.01 11.63 -24.33
C PHE A 241 1.31 12.19 -23.72
N ARG A 242 1.39 12.22 -22.39
CA ARG A 242 2.55 12.73 -21.62
C ARG A 242 3.37 11.57 -21.07
N GLY A 243 4.69 11.71 -21.10
CA GLY A 243 5.64 10.90 -20.37
C GLY A 243 5.59 11.15 -18.87
N THR A 244 5.70 10.10 -18.06
CA THR A 244 5.66 10.23 -16.59
C THR A 244 6.95 10.84 -16.05
N PHE A 245 8.10 10.47 -16.62
CA PHE A 245 9.40 10.92 -16.09
C PHE A 245 9.85 12.20 -16.76
N SER A 246 9.66 12.29 -18.08
CA SER A 246 10.12 13.44 -18.87
C SER A 246 9.11 14.59 -18.85
N ASP A 247 7.83 14.33 -19.13
CA ASP A 247 6.83 15.40 -19.31
C ASP A 247 6.07 15.76 -18.02
N VAL A 248 6.20 14.97 -16.96
CA VAL A 248 5.51 15.20 -15.68
C VAL A 248 6.52 15.46 -14.58
N LEU A 249 7.39 14.50 -14.25
CA LEU A 249 8.36 14.66 -13.16
C LEU A 249 9.45 15.68 -13.47
N LEU A 250 10.17 15.52 -14.57
CA LEU A 250 11.23 16.45 -14.95
C LEU A 250 10.68 17.85 -15.25
N ALA A 251 9.54 17.93 -15.95
CA ALA A 251 8.83 19.19 -16.18
C ALA A 251 8.48 19.88 -14.86
N PHE A 252 7.94 19.15 -13.88
CA PHE A 252 7.65 19.71 -12.56
C PHE A 252 8.92 20.23 -11.86
N ALA A 253 10.02 19.49 -11.89
CA ALA A 253 11.28 19.91 -11.27
C ALA A 253 11.84 21.19 -11.93
N THR A 254 11.89 21.21 -13.26
CA THR A 254 12.37 22.35 -14.06
C THR A 254 11.50 23.60 -13.92
N GLU A 255 10.17 23.45 -13.98
CA GLU A 255 9.22 24.56 -13.80
C GLU A 255 9.30 25.19 -12.40
N ASN A 256 9.56 24.36 -11.37
CA ASN A 256 9.71 24.82 -9.99
C ASN A 256 11.15 25.17 -9.60
N LYS A 257 12.11 25.07 -10.52
CA LYS A 257 13.54 25.34 -10.29
C LYS A 257 14.09 24.58 -9.08
N VAL A 258 13.76 23.30 -9.00
CA VAL A 258 14.28 22.41 -7.96
C VAL A 258 15.80 22.32 -8.14
N GLU A 259 16.59 22.53 -7.09
CA GLU A 259 18.03 22.34 -7.20
C GLU A 259 18.35 20.85 -7.44
N PRO A 260 19.40 20.49 -8.21
CA PRO A 260 19.74 19.09 -8.46
C PRO A 260 19.92 18.26 -7.17
N GLU A 261 20.41 18.91 -6.11
CA GLU A 261 20.58 18.32 -4.78
C GLU A 261 19.23 18.01 -4.10
N ASP A 262 18.19 18.79 -4.39
CA ASP A 262 16.83 18.63 -3.86
C ASP A 262 15.95 17.70 -4.73
N MET A 263 16.45 17.26 -5.88
CA MET A 263 15.73 16.31 -6.73
C MET A 263 15.52 14.99 -5.99
N ILE A 264 14.33 14.41 -6.16
CA ILE A 264 13.93 13.12 -5.57
C ILE A 264 15.00 12.06 -5.85
N LYS A 265 15.40 11.31 -4.83
CA LYS A 265 16.50 10.33 -4.94
C LYS A 265 16.05 8.96 -5.42
N ARG A 266 14.82 8.55 -5.09
CA ARG A 266 14.29 7.23 -5.42
C ARG A 266 12.81 7.24 -5.77
N LEU A 267 12.46 6.47 -6.79
CA LEU A 267 11.09 6.24 -7.25
C LEU A 267 10.71 4.77 -7.08
N PHE A 268 9.57 4.52 -6.42
CA PHE A 268 8.95 3.20 -6.38
C PHE A 268 7.87 3.12 -7.46
N VAL A 269 8.16 2.45 -8.56
CA VAL A 269 7.24 2.31 -9.70
C VAL A 269 6.38 1.08 -9.51
N PHE A 270 5.19 1.27 -8.93
CA PHE A 270 4.19 0.22 -8.76
C PHE A 270 3.40 0.03 -10.03
N THR A 271 3.66 -1.08 -10.71
CA THR A 271 3.11 -1.39 -12.02
C THR A 271 2.37 -2.71 -12.05
N THR A 272 1.42 -2.82 -12.97
CA THR A 272 0.89 -4.11 -13.42
C THR A 272 1.55 -4.47 -14.76
N THR A 273 1.07 -5.51 -15.43
CA THR A 273 1.55 -5.97 -16.75
C THR A 273 1.22 -5.02 -17.91
N GLU A 274 0.80 -3.78 -17.62
CA GLU A 274 0.41 -2.85 -18.67
C GLU A 274 1.67 -2.33 -19.38
N ARG A 275 1.70 -2.47 -20.71
CA ARG A 275 2.78 -2.05 -21.64
C ARG A 275 2.99 -0.54 -21.73
N SER A 276 2.50 0.25 -20.78
CA SER A 276 2.36 1.70 -20.96
C SER A 276 3.57 2.51 -20.53
N PHE A 277 4.67 1.88 -20.10
CA PHE A 277 5.84 2.62 -19.68
C PHE A 277 6.81 2.85 -20.83
N GLY A 278 7.18 4.10 -21.06
CA GLY A 278 8.27 4.45 -21.97
C GLY A 278 7.96 4.30 -23.46
N GLU A 279 7.10 3.36 -23.87
CA GLU A 279 6.61 3.26 -25.26
C GLU A 279 5.96 4.57 -25.70
N VAL A 280 5.16 5.19 -24.84
CA VAL A 280 4.54 6.49 -25.13
C VAL A 280 5.58 7.61 -25.30
N GLU A 281 6.61 7.64 -24.44
CA GLU A 281 7.69 8.65 -24.51
C GLU A 281 8.53 8.46 -25.78
N ALA A 282 8.93 7.21 -26.07
CA ALA A 282 9.71 6.85 -27.24
C ALA A 282 8.92 7.01 -28.55
N GLU A 283 7.64 6.65 -28.59
CA GLU A 283 6.77 6.84 -29.77
C GLU A 283 6.55 8.32 -30.07
N ARG A 284 6.29 9.15 -29.05
CA ARG A 284 6.11 10.59 -29.23
C ARG A 284 7.37 11.21 -29.80
N GLU A 285 8.51 10.87 -29.23
CA GLU A 285 9.79 11.40 -29.68
C GLU A 285 10.10 11.06 -31.14
N ARG A 286 9.73 9.84 -31.58
CA ARG A 286 9.81 9.46 -33.00
C ARG A 286 8.87 10.27 -33.90
N ARG A 287 7.68 10.65 -33.42
CA ARG A 287 6.68 11.41 -34.22
C ARG A 287 6.97 12.90 -34.35
N PHE A 288 7.61 13.52 -33.36
CA PHE A 288 7.86 14.98 -33.33
C PHE A 288 9.26 15.40 -33.83
N ARG A 289 10.14 14.45 -34.17
CA ARG A 289 11.49 14.77 -34.67
C ARG A 289 11.50 14.96 -36.20
N ASN A 290 12.00 16.11 -36.66
CA ASN A 290 12.35 16.34 -38.07
C ASN A 290 13.43 15.34 -38.54
N GLU A 291 13.30 14.84 -39.76
CA GLU A 291 14.12 13.80 -40.41
C GLU A 291 15.64 14.09 -40.52
N THR A 292 16.12 15.25 -40.07
CA THR A 292 17.48 15.76 -40.33
C THR A 292 18.54 15.47 -39.27
N LYS A 293 18.19 14.88 -38.11
CA LYS A 293 19.20 14.38 -37.15
C LYS A 293 19.38 12.87 -37.35
N LYS A 294 20.58 12.43 -37.75
CA LYS A 294 21.00 11.02 -37.61
C LYS A 294 20.83 10.62 -36.14
N VAL A 295 19.86 9.78 -35.84
CA VAL A 295 19.68 9.18 -34.51
C VAL A 295 20.18 7.75 -34.59
N ASP A 296 20.90 7.30 -33.56
CA ASP A 296 21.15 5.88 -33.32
C ASP A 296 19.81 5.14 -33.31
N GLN A 297 19.61 4.21 -34.24
CA GLN A 297 18.34 3.47 -34.44
C GLN A 297 17.89 2.61 -33.24
N PHE A 298 18.60 2.68 -32.11
CA PHE A 298 18.50 1.75 -30.98
C PHE A 298 18.38 2.42 -29.60
N GLU A 299 18.07 3.72 -29.50
CA GLU A 299 17.79 4.39 -28.21
C GLU A 299 16.57 3.73 -27.52
N THR A 300 16.76 3.19 -26.30
CA THR A 300 15.65 2.64 -25.50
C THR A 300 14.84 3.76 -24.83
N ALA A 301 13.65 3.44 -24.30
CA ALA A 301 12.86 4.45 -23.58
C ALA A 301 13.58 4.96 -22.32
N PHE A 302 14.37 4.12 -21.64
CA PHE A 302 15.15 4.55 -20.49
C PHE A 302 16.36 5.39 -20.88
N ASP A 303 17.01 5.10 -22.02
CA ASP A 303 18.07 5.97 -22.56
C ASP A 303 17.56 7.38 -22.88
N LEU A 304 16.36 7.47 -23.45
CA LEU A 304 15.67 8.74 -23.69
C LEU A 304 15.45 9.51 -22.38
N ILE A 305 14.97 8.84 -21.32
CA ILE A 305 14.76 9.46 -20.01
C ILE A 305 16.10 9.98 -19.46
N ARG A 306 17.15 9.16 -19.45
CA ARG A 306 18.49 9.58 -18.98
C ARG A 306 18.99 10.81 -19.71
N ARG A 307 18.90 10.81 -21.04
CA ARG A 307 19.35 11.94 -21.85
C ARG A 307 18.56 13.21 -21.53
N ARG A 308 17.23 13.13 -21.38
CA ARG A 308 16.39 14.29 -21.04
C ARG A 308 16.71 14.88 -19.67
N TYR A 309 16.95 14.03 -18.67
CA TYR A 309 17.35 14.47 -17.33
C TYR A 309 18.72 15.16 -17.39
N HIS A 310 19.70 14.55 -18.05
CA HIS A 310 21.04 15.12 -18.20
C HIS A 310 21.02 16.46 -18.96
N GLU A 311 20.28 16.57 -20.06
CA GLU A 311 20.09 17.82 -20.81
C GLU A 311 19.46 18.93 -19.95
N ALA A 312 18.65 18.57 -18.96
CA ALA A 312 18.02 19.49 -18.01
C ALA A 312 18.87 19.75 -16.74
N GLY A 313 20.05 19.14 -16.62
CA GLY A 313 20.95 19.32 -15.46
C GLY A 313 20.62 18.46 -14.23
N TYR A 314 19.84 17.40 -14.39
CA TYR A 314 19.46 16.48 -13.31
C TYR A 314 20.01 15.06 -13.54
N GLU A 315 20.22 14.33 -12.45
CA GLU A 315 20.40 12.88 -12.48
C GLU A 315 19.03 12.18 -12.46
N VAL A 316 18.94 11.01 -13.10
CA VAL A 316 17.73 10.18 -13.00
C VAL A 316 17.66 9.59 -11.59
N PRO A 317 16.52 9.70 -10.88
CA PRO A 317 16.35 9.05 -9.58
C PRO A 317 16.51 7.52 -9.69
N GLU A 318 16.97 6.87 -8.62
CA GLU A 318 16.98 5.40 -8.56
C GLU A 318 15.56 4.86 -8.80
N MET A 319 15.40 3.91 -9.71
CA MET A 319 14.09 3.38 -10.10
C MET A 319 13.90 1.96 -9.59
N VAL A 320 13.01 1.80 -8.61
CA VAL A 320 12.58 0.49 -8.12
C VAL A 320 11.30 0.10 -8.83
N TRP A 321 11.43 -0.76 -9.84
CA TRP A 321 10.32 -1.32 -10.59
C TRP A 321 9.68 -2.46 -9.85
N TRP A 322 8.38 -2.33 -9.59
CA TRP A 322 7.68 -3.27 -8.74
C TRP A 322 6.42 -3.78 -9.44
N ASN A 323 6.50 -5.00 -9.97
CA ASN A 323 5.35 -5.69 -10.55
C ASN A 323 4.44 -6.23 -9.44
N VAL A 324 3.23 -5.70 -9.34
CA VAL A 324 2.25 -6.12 -8.33
C VAL A 324 1.18 -7.05 -8.91
N CYS A 325 1.37 -7.58 -10.12
CA CYS A 325 0.44 -8.55 -10.72
C CYS A 325 0.42 -9.86 -9.93
N GLU A 326 -0.78 -10.39 -9.66
CA GLU A 326 -1.00 -11.58 -8.83
C GLU A 326 -1.11 -12.91 -9.62
N ASP A 327 -1.14 -12.86 -10.95
CA ASP A 327 -1.32 -14.03 -11.81
C ASP A 327 0.00 -14.54 -12.43
N GLY A 328 -0.07 -15.49 -13.38
CA GLY A 328 1.09 -16.04 -14.09
C GLY A 328 1.95 -15.01 -14.81
N MET A 329 1.51 -13.75 -14.87
CA MET A 329 2.25 -12.63 -15.43
C MET A 329 3.08 -11.86 -14.39
N MET A 330 3.12 -12.32 -13.13
CA MET A 330 3.98 -11.75 -12.08
C MET A 330 5.47 -11.75 -12.51
N TYR A 331 5.91 -12.77 -13.24
CA TYR A 331 7.29 -12.89 -13.76
C TYR A 331 7.47 -12.30 -15.17
N SER A 332 6.40 -11.76 -15.76
CA SER A 332 6.39 -11.15 -17.09
C SER A 332 6.21 -9.65 -16.97
N LEU A 333 7.24 -8.96 -16.47
CA LEU A 333 7.29 -7.51 -16.43
C LEU A 333 7.99 -6.97 -17.69
N ASP A 334 7.25 -6.26 -18.53
CA ASP A 334 7.77 -5.55 -19.70
C ASP A 334 8.24 -4.14 -19.31
N ALA A 335 9.17 -4.06 -18.36
CA ALA A 335 9.80 -2.80 -18.01
C ALA A 335 10.82 -2.45 -19.11
N PRO A 336 10.86 -1.19 -19.62
CA PRO A 336 11.73 -0.81 -20.72
C PRO A 336 13.15 -0.52 -20.24
N VAL A 337 13.72 -1.47 -19.48
CA VAL A 337 15.06 -1.44 -18.89
C VAL A 337 15.75 -2.77 -19.17
N LYS A 338 17.07 -2.74 -19.30
CA LYS A 338 17.93 -3.91 -19.44
C LYS A 338 18.42 -4.38 -18.08
N LYS A 339 18.90 -5.62 -18.01
CA LYS A 339 19.42 -6.23 -16.77
C LYS A 339 20.65 -5.52 -16.19
N ASP A 340 21.36 -4.78 -17.04
CA ASP A 340 22.60 -4.04 -16.80
C ASP A 340 22.37 -2.53 -16.67
N ASP A 341 21.10 -2.09 -16.66
CA ASP A 341 20.79 -0.69 -16.43
C ASP A 341 21.09 -0.29 -14.99
N VAL A 342 22.15 0.50 -14.85
CA VAL A 342 22.61 1.06 -13.59
C VAL A 342 21.56 2.00 -12.98
N GLY A 343 21.36 1.90 -11.66
CA GLY A 343 20.39 2.70 -10.89
C GLY A 343 18.96 2.16 -10.94
N VAL A 344 18.79 0.89 -11.32
CA VAL A 344 17.48 0.24 -11.52
C VAL A 344 17.40 -1.05 -10.72
N LYS A 345 16.28 -1.27 -10.04
CA LYS A 345 15.95 -2.51 -9.31
C LYS A 345 14.62 -3.06 -9.79
N MET A 346 14.49 -4.38 -9.76
CA MET A 346 13.25 -5.07 -10.13
C MET A 346 12.75 -5.92 -8.96
N LEU A 347 11.45 -5.82 -8.70
CA LEU A 347 10.72 -6.52 -7.66
C LEU A 347 9.40 -7.05 -8.21
N ALA A 348 8.90 -8.11 -7.58
CA ALA A 348 7.59 -8.66 -7.86
C ALA A 348 6.84 -8.99 -6.56
N GLY A 349 5.50 -9.00 -6.62
CA GLY A 349 4.60 -9.28 -5.52
C GLY A 349 4.04 -8.02 -4.86
N HIS A 350 3.32 -8.17 -3.77
CA HIS A 350 2.55 -7.07 -3.13
C HIS A 350 2.72 -6.98 -1.60
N SER A 351 3.81 -7.55 -1.07
CA SER A 351 4.07 -7.59 0.37
C SER A 351 4.63 -6.28 0.90
N ALA A 352 3.96 -5.71 1.91
CA ALA A 352 4.48 -4.54 2.65
C ALA A 352 5.78 -4.84 3.41
N ASN A 353 6.09 -6.11 3.71
CA ASN A 353 7.35 -6.47 4.35
C ASN A 353 8.54 -6.32 3.39
N ILE A 354 8.33 -6.34 2.08
CA ILE A 354 9.42 -6.03 1.13
C ILE A 354 9.80 -4.54 1.28
N LEU A 355 8.85 -3.63 1.54
CA LEU A 355 9.20 -2.24 1.85
C LEU A 355 10.03 -2.15 3.14
N LYS A 356 9.87 -3.08 4.09
CA LYS A 356 10.74 -3.14 5.27
C LYS A 356 12.19 -3.42 4.92
N THR A 357 12.49 -4.23 3.91
CA THR A 357 13.91 -4.45 3.54
C THR A 357 14.56 -3.15 3.03
N PHE A 358 13.77 -2.26 2.42
CA PHE A 358 14.21 -0.91 2.05
C PHE A 358 14.24 0.07 3.25
N LEU A 359 13.42 -0.13 4.28
CA LEU A 359 13.40 0.68 5.51
C LEU A 359 14.48 0.27 6.51
N ASP A 360 14.75 -1.02 6.61
CA ASP A 360 15.71 -1.65 7.53
C ASP A 360 17.15 -1.42 7.09
N GLY A 361 17.31 -0.84 5.89
CA GLY A 361 18.57 -0.33 5.39
C GLY A 361 19.62 -1.42 5.38
N ASP A 362 19.39 -2.50 4.64
CA ASP A 362 20.53 -3.25 4.12
C ASP A 362 21.47 -2.20 3.54
N ASP A 363 22.71 -2.15 4.01
CA ASP A 363 23.70 -1.11 3.72
C ASP A 363 23.86 -0.88 2.22
N ILE A 364 23.02 -0.04 1.61
CA ILE A 364 23.20 0.45 0.26
C ILE A 364 23.60 1.91 0.41
N ASP A 365 24.92 2.10 0.43
CA ASP A 365 25.54 3.40 0.16
C ASP A 365 24.85 4.02 -1.06
N GLU A 366 24.46 5.29 -1.00
CA GLU A 366 23.82 6.00 -2.12
C GLU A 366 24.62 5.83 -3.43
N ASP A 367 25.95 5.84 -3.35
CA ASP A 367 26.83 5.66 -4.51
C ASP A 367 26.77 4.22 -5.04
N THR A 368 26.64 3.24 -4.15
CA THR A 368 26.46 1.83 -4.54
C THR A 368 25.05 1.58 -5.10
N ALA A 369 24.01 2.23 -4.54
CA ALA A 369 22.63 2.12 -5.01
C ALA A 369 22.50 2.65 -6.44
N LYS A 370 23.17 3.78 -6.72
CA LYS A 370 23.25 4.36 -8.05
C LYS A 370 24.02 3.50 -9.03
N GLN A 371 24.91 2.62 -8.58
CA GLN A 371 25.70 1.72 -9.44
C GLN A 371 25.11 0.31 -9.60
N GLU A 372 24.19 -0.09 -8.72
CA GLU A 372 23.57 -1.42 -8.75
C GLU A 372 22.64 -1.57 -9.96
N THR A 373 22.74 -2.72 -10.64
CA THR A 373 21.88 -3.09 -11.77
C THR A 373 20.79 -4.09 -11.34
N PRO A 374 19.74 -4.33 -12.15
CA PRO A 374 18.74 -5.35 -11.85
C PRO A 374 19.36 -6.74 -11.65
N LEU A 375 20.40 -7.08 -12.42
CA LEU A 375 21.08 -8.36 -12.30
C LEU A 375 21.88 -8.47 -10.99
N ASP A 376 22.55 -7.40 -10.58
CA ASP A 376 23.32 -7.38 -9.33
C ASP A 376 22.39 -7.48 -8.11
N PHE A 377 21.30 -6.72 -8.13
CA PHE A 377 20.27 -6.78 -7.08
C PHE A 377 19.67 -8.19 -6.97
N ALA A 378 19.33 -8.82 -8.09
CA ALA A 378 18.82 -10.20 -8.11
C ALA A 378 19.85 -11.22 -7.58
N ARG A 379 21.12 -11.08 -7.99
CA ARG A 379 22.21 -11.93 -7.49
C ARG A 379 22.37 -11.80 -5.99
N LYS A 380 22.37 -10.58 -5.45
CA LYS A 380 22.47 -10.35 -4.00
C LYS A 380 21.37 -11.06 -3.22
N ALA A 381 20.14 -11.04 -3.74
CA ALA A 381 19.02 -11.74 -3.12
C ALA A 381 19.16 -13.28 -3.17
N VAL A 382 19.56 -13.83 -4.32
CA VAL A 382 19.66 -15.30 -4.51
C VAL A 382 20.89 -15.89 -3.80
N TYR A 383 21.99 -15.16 -3.71
CA TYR A 383 23.21 -15.58 -3.01
C TYR A 383 23.25 -15.11 -1.55
N HIS A 384 22.11 -14.73 -0.97
CA HIS A 384 22.01 -14.40 0.45
C HIS A 384 22.42 -15.60 1.31
N GLU A 385 23.08 -15.36 2.45
CA GLU A 385 23.63 -16.41 3.32
C GLU A 385 22.58 -17.44 3.76
N SER A 386 21.33 -17.01 3.96
CA SER A 386 20.19 -17.89 4.26
C SER A 386 19.92 -18.98 3.21
N PHE A 387 20.43 -18.83 2.00
CA PHE A 387 20.29 -19.79 0.90
C PHE A 387 21.57 -20.60 0.65
N LYS A 388 22.64 -20.38 1.42
CA LYS A 388 23.94 -21.04 1.24
C LYS A 388 23.87 -22.57 1.29
N ASP A 389 22.98 -23.11 2.13
CA ASP A 389 22.80 -24.55 2.31
C ASP A 389 21.77 -25.15 1.35
N LEU A 390 21.16 -24.35 0.46
CA LEU A 390 20.26 -24.87 -0.57
C LEU A 390 21.06 -25.57 -1.66
N VAL A 391 20.74 -26.85 -1.89
CA VAL A 391 21.30 -27.64 -2.99
C VAL A 391 20.29 -27.65 -4.13
N VAL A 392 20.72 -27.26 -5.33
CA VAL A 392 19.93 -27.46 -6.55
C VAL A 392 19.97 -28.96 -6.87
N VAL A 393 18.84 -29.63 -6.71
CA VAL A 393 18.67 -31.03 -7.12
C VAL A 393 18.02 -31.02 -8.50
N ASP A 394 18.76 -31.50 -9.50
CA ASP A 394 18.30 -31.68 -10.89
C ASP A 394 17.45 -32.95 -11.02
#